data_AF-A0A822Z9T1-F1
#
_entry.id   AF-A0A822Z9T1-F1
#
_cell.length_a   1.000
_cell.length_b   1.000
_cell.length_c   1.000
_cell.angle_alpha   90.00
_cell.angle_beta   90.00
_cell.angle_gamma   90.00
#
_symmetry.space_group_name_H-M   'P 1'
#
loop_
_entity.id
_entity.type
_entity.pdbx_description
1 polymer ?
#
loop_
_entity_poly.entity_id
_entity_poly.type
_entity_poly.pdbx_seq_one_letter_code
_entity_poly.pdbx_strand_id
1 'polypeptide(L)'
;MASLTCVASDLVPLLNGITNTTTAADYICRQFSAVHNSFTDVAHAINNTYLLFSAYLVFAMQLGFAMLYAGSVRAKNIMNIMLTNVLGVVINGLFYYLFGFTFAFGSPSNNFIGRCELREVHGWLKEIESPPIF
;
A
#
# COMPACT_ATOMS: atom_id res chain seq x y z
N MET A 1 6.86 9.35 10.47
CA MET A 1 8.05 8.64 11.00
C MET A 1 9.21 9.60 10.88
N ALA A 2 9.92 9.90 11.97
CA ALA A 2 11.13 10.69 11.90
C ALA A 2 12.23 9.83 11.26
N SER A 3 12.81 10.29 10.14
CA SER A 3 13.98 9.66 9.53
C SER A 3 15.18 9.91 10.44
N LEU A 4 15.69 8.86 11.09
CA LEU A 4 16.94 8.94 11.86
C LEU A 4 18.12 8.89 10.89
N THR A 5 18.43 10.03 10.28
CA THR A 5 19.61 10.18 9.43
C THR A 5 20.79 10.61 10.28
N CYS A 6 21.84 9.80 10.34
CA CYS A 6 23.09 10.17 11.01
C CYS A 6 23.87 11.14 10.12
N VAL A 7 24.15 12.33 10.64
CA VAL A 7 24.99 13.34 9.97
C VAL A 7 26.30 13.45 10.74
N ALA A 8 27.42 13.21 10.05
CA ALA A 8 28.74 13.20 10.68
C ALA A 8 29.11 14.54 11.32
N SER A 9 28.64 15.67 10.77
CA SER A 9 28.91 17.02 11.30
C SER A 9 28.42 17.23 12.73
N ASP A 10 27.32 16.59 13.11
CA ASP A 10 26.71 16.75 14.43
C ASP A 10 27.42 15.87 15.48
N LEU A 11 28.13 14.84 15.02
CA LEU A 11 28.82 13.86 15.86
C LEU A 11 30.28 14.24 16.14
N VAL A 12 30.93 14.96 15.21
CA VAL A 12 32.31 15.48 15.36
C VAL A 12 32.57 16.22 16.69
N PRO A 13 31.71 17.16 17.17
CA PRO A 13 31.96 17.87 18.43
C PRO A 13 31.82 16.99 19.69
N LEU A 14 31.16 15.83 19.59
CA LEU A 14 31.01 14.87 20.69
C LEU A 14 32.23 13.94 20.83
N LEU A 15 33.10 13.85 19.81
CA LEU A 15 34.28 12.98 19.78
C LEU A 15 35.59 13.69 20.23
N ASN A 16 35.50 14.70 21.10
CA ASN A 16 36.68 15.41 21.59
C ASN A 16 37.70 14.45 22.25
N GLY A 17 38.93 14.44 21.72
CA GLY A 17 40.04 13.61 22.21
C GLY A 17 40.51 12.49 21.27
N ILE A 18 39.84 12.29 20.12
CA ILE A 18 40.26 11.32 19.10
C ILE A 18 41.06 12.02 18.00
N THR A 19 42.28 11.58 17.74
CA THR A 19 43.02 11.95 16.53
C THR A 19 42.32 11.28 15.35
N ASN A 20 41.64 12.06 14.48
CA ASN A 20 40.76 11.64 13.38
C ASN A 20 39.27 11.49 13.74
N THR A 21 38.67 12.53 14.32
CA THR A 21 37.23 12.60 14.65
C THR A 21 36.31 12.43 13.45
N THR A 22 36.71 12.90 12.26
CA THR A 22 35.90 12.84 11.03
C THR A 22 35.74 11.41 10.52
N THR A 23 36.82 10.64 10.47
CA THR A 23 36.78 9.24 10.01
C THR A 23 36.03 8.34 11.00
N ALA A 24 36.17 8.61 12.30
CA ALA A 24 35.42 7.91 13.34
C ALA A 24 33.91 8.21 13.25
N ALA A 25 33.53 9.48 13.02
CA ALA A 25 32.14 9.88 12.85
C ALA A 25 31.50 9.24 11.61
N ASP A 26 32.21 9.22 10.48
CA ASP A 26 31.75 8.58 9.25
C ASP A 26 31.55 7.06 9.44
N TYR A 27 32.48 6.39 10.14
CA TYR A 27 32.35 4.96 10.41
C TYR A 27 31.12 4.64 11.26
N ILE A 28 30.89 5.42 12.32
CA ILE A 28 29.72 5.25 13.20
C ILE A 28 28.43 5.51 12.43
N CYS A 29 28.36 6.59 11.65
CA CYS A 29 27.18 6.89 10.85
C CYS A 29 26.90 5.83 9.79
N ARG A 30 27.92 5.23 9.17
CA ARG A 30 27.72 4.10 8.24
C ARG A 30 27.15 2.87 8.92
N GLN A 31 27.64 2.50 10.09
CA GLN A 31 27.10 1.38 10.86
C GLN A 31 25.67 1.65 11.34
N PHE A 32 25.42 2.85 11.86
CA PHE A 32 24.08 3.25 12.29
C PHE A 32 23.08 3.26 11.13
N SER A 33 23.46 3.80 9.97
CA SER A 33 22.60 3.78 8.77
C SER A 33 22.31 2.35 8.30
N ALA A 34 23.30 1.45 8.32
CA ALA A 34 23.09 0.04 7.97
C ALA A 34 22.09 -0.64 8.92
N VAL A 35 22.21 -0.39 10.22
CA VAL A 35 21.27 -0.90 11.23
C VAL A 35 19.89 -0.26 11.06
N HIS A 36 19.80 1.05 10.85
CA HIS A 36 18.53 1.76 10.65
C HIS A 36 17.77 1.22 9.44
N ASN A 37 18.45 1.04 8.31
CA ASN A 37 17.85 0.48 7.10
C ASN A 37 17.28 -0.93 7.36
N SER A 38 18.01 -1.76 8.12
CA SER A 38 17.54 -3.10 8.49
C SER A 38 16.25 -3.04 9.32
N PHE A 39 16.13 -2.09 10.26
CA PHE A 39 14.91 -1.89 11.03
C PHE A 39 13.76 -1.31 10.20
N THR A 40 14.02 -0.36 9.30
CA THR A 40 12.98 0.20 8.43
C THR A 40 12.44 -0.86 7.47
N ASP A 41 13.31 -1.71 6.91
CA ASP A 41 12.91 -2.79 6.01
C ASP A 41 12.00 -3.80 6.72
N VAL A 42 12.37 -4.18 7.96
CA VAL A 42 11.51 -5.03 8.80
C VAL A 42 10.19 -4.35 9.13
N ALA A 43 10.20 -3.06 9.48
CA ALA A 43 8.98 -2.31 9.76
C ALA A 43 8.06 -2.24 8.53
N HIS A 44 8.61 -2.00 7.34
CA HIS A 44 7.85 -2.02 6.09
C HIS A 44 7.27 -3.41 5.79
N ALA A 45 8.06 -4.47 5.96
CA ALA A 45 7.60 -5.84 5.76
C ALA A 45 6.43 -6.20 6.71
N ILE A 46 6.54 -5.83 7.99
CA ILE A 46 5.48 -6.06 8.98
C ILE A 46 4.23 -5.26 8.64
N ASN A 47 4.37 -3.97 8.34
CA ASN A 47 3.23 -3.11 8.01
C ASN A 47 2.49 -3.62 6.77
N ASN A 48 3.20 -4.03 5.72
CA ASN A 48 2.60 -4.57 4.52
C ASN A 48 1.90 -5.91 4.79
N THR A 49 2.55 -6.80 5.55
CA THR A 49 1.95 -8.10 5.90
C THR A 49 0.70 -7.91 6.75
N TYR A 50 0.73 -6.97 7.71
CA TYR A 50 -0.42 -6.62 8.54
C TYR A 50 -1.56 -6.07 7.69
N LEU A 51 -1.30 -5.12 6.79
CA LEU A 51 -2.31 -4.57 5.89
C LEU A 51 -2.94 -5.64 4.99
N LEU A 52 -2.14 -6.54 4.42
CA LEU A 52 -2.64 -7.65 3.62
C LEU A 52 -3.49 -8.60 4.47
N PHE A 53 -3.02 -8.96 5.67
CA PHE A 53 -3.76 -9.83 6.59
C PHE A 53 -5.10 -9.21 7.00
N SER A 54 -5.12 -7.93 7.37
CA SER A 54 -6.35 -7.20 7.66
C SER A 54 -7.29 -7.15 6.46
N ALA A 55 -6.78 -6.95 5.25
CA ALA A 55 -7.59 -6.98 4.03
C ALA A 55 -8.26 -8.34 3.82
N TYR A 56 -7.54 -9.46 4.03
CA TYR A 56 -8.11 -10.81 3.95
C TYR A 56 -9.27 -11.02 4.94
N LEU A 57 -9.13 -10.54 6.19
CA LEU A 57 -10.20 -10.63 7.19
C LEU A 57 -11.45 -9.85 6.76
N VAL A 58 -11.28 -8.68 6.14
CA VAL A 58 -12.39 -7.89 5.61
C VAL A 58 -13.08 -8.59 4.44
N PHE A 59 -12.33 -9.21 3.52
CA PHE A 59 -12.94 -10.01 2.45
C PHE A 59 -13.69 -11.23 2.99
N ALA A 60 -13.18 -11.87 4.04
CA ALA A 60 -13.85 -12.99 4.69
C ALA A 60 -15.22 -12.60 5.30
N MET A 61 -15.42 -11.33 5.68
CA MET A 61 -16.71 -10.84 6.19
C MET A 61 -17.84 -10.99 5.16
N GLN A 62 -17.55 -10.73 3.88
CA GLN A 62 -18.58 -10.80 2.83
C GLN A 62 -19.01 -12.23 2.52
N LEU A 63 -18.09 -13.17 2.65
CA LEU A 63 -18.35 -14.61 2.59
C LEU A 63 -19.09 -15.10 3.85
N GLY A 64 -18.75 -14.56 5.03
CA GLY A 64 -19.41 -14.90 6.29
C GLY A 64 -20.90 -14.58 6.27
N PHE A 65 -21.27 -13.37 5.83
CA PHE A 65 -22.69 -13.01 5.66
C PHE A 65 -23.37 -13.86 4.61
N ALA A 66 -22.71 -14.15 3.49
CA ALA A 66 -23.23 -15.04 2.45
C ALA A 66 -23.68 -16.40 3.01
N MET A 67 -22.84 -16.99 3.84
CA MET A 67 -23.08 -18.30 4.44
C MET A 67 -24.23 -18.26 5.43
N LEU A 68 -24.36 -17.19 6.23
CA LEU A 68 -25.50 -16.99 7.12
C LEU A 68 -26.83 -16.84 6.37
N TYR A 69 -26.83 -16.08 5.27
CA TYR A 69 -28.00 -15.96 4.41
C TYR A 69 -28.32 -17.29 3.74
N ALA A 70 -27.34 -17.98 3.15
CA ALA A 70 -27.51 -19.29 2.54
C ALA A 70 -28.09 -20.34 3.51
N GLY A 71 -27.66 -20.35 4.77
CA GLY A 71 -28.20 -21.23 5.81
C GLY A 71 -29.65 -20.93 6.21
N SER A 72 -30.14 -19.71 5.95
CA SER A 72 -31.49 -19.25 6.32
C SER A 72 -32.52 -19.43 5.20
N VAL A 73 -32.11 -19.83 3.99
CA VAL A 73 -33.00 -20.01 2.81
C VAL A 73 -33.17 -21.48 2.43
N ARG A 74 -34.28 -21.79 1.77
CA ARG A 74 -34.56 -23.13 1.24
C ARG A 74 -33.51 -23.54 0.21
N ALA A 75 -33.01 -24.78 0.32
CA ALA A 75 -31.95 -25.35 -0.52
C ALA A 75 -32.10 -25.15 -2.03
N LYS A 76 -33.35 -25.11 -2.52
CA LYS A 76 -33.67 -24.92 -3.94
C LYS A 76 -33.26 -23.53 -4.49
N ASN A 77 -33.10 -22.52 -3.63
CA ASN A 77 -32.72 -21.15 -4.03
C ASN A 77 -31.31 -20.73 -3.57
N ILE A 78 -30.60 -21.59 -2.82
CA ILE A 78 -29.28 -21.28 -2.27
C ILE A 78 -28.24 -21.06 -3.39
N MET A 79 -28.28 -21.87 -4.45
CA MET A 79 -27.34 -21.77 -5.58
C MET A 79 -27.35 -20.39 -6.24
N ASN A 80 -28.54 -19.79 -6.40
CA ASN A 80 -28.68 -18.47 -7.00
C ASN A 80 -28.11 -17.36 -6.08
N ILE A 81 -28.30 -17.51 -4.77
CA ILE A 81 -27.86 -16.54 -3.75
C ILE A 81 -26.34 -16.60 -3.54
N MET A 82 -25.74 -17.79 -3.53
CA MET A 82 -24.28 -17.91 -3.46
C MET A 82 -23.59 -17.32 -4.69
N LEU A 83 -24.15 -17.51 -5.89
CA LEU A 83 -23.59 -16.94 -7.11
C LEU A 83 -23.59 -15.41 -7.07
N THR A 84 -24.67 -14.79 -6.59
CA THR A 84 -24.75 -13.33 -6.46
C THR A 84 -23.79 -12.79 -5.41
N ASN A 85 -23.52 -13.53 -4.33
CA ASN A 85 -22.52 -13.11 -3.35
C ASN A 85 -21.10 -13.08 -3.91
N VAL A 86 -20.70 -14.12 -4.65
CA VAL A 86 -19.37 -14.18 -5.28
C VAL A 86 -19.22 -13.10 -6.35
N LEU A 87 -20.21 -12.96 -7.23
CA LEU A 87 -20.22 -11.90 -8.24
C LEU A 87 -20.19 -10.51 -7.61
N GLY A 88 -20.86 -10.33 -6.47
CA GLY A 88 -20.81 -9.09 -5.70
C GLY A 88 -19.39 -8.72 -5.30
N VAL A 89 -18.60 -9.63 -4.73
CA VAL A 89 -17.22 -9.34 -4.30
C VAL A 89 -16.32 -8.98 -5.50
N VAL A 90 -16.45 -9.71 -6.62
CA VAL A 90 -15.66 -9.44 -7.83
C VAL A 90 -16.00 -8.07 -8.43
N ILE A 91 -17.29 -7.76 -8.54
CA ILE A 91 -17.75 -6.46 -9.08
C ILE A 91 -17.32 -5.33 -8.14
N ASN A 92 -17.47 -5.48 -6.82
CA ASN A 92 -17.03 -4.47 -5.85
C ASN A 92 -15.51 -4.20 -5.95
N GLY A 93 -14.69 -5.25 -6.09
CA GLY A 93 -13.24 -5.10 -6.30
C GLY A 93 -12.91 -4.36 -7.60
N LEU A 94 -13.58 -4.71 -8.70
CA LEU A 94 -13.38 -4.07 -10.01
C LEU A 94 -13.80 -2.60 -9.99
N PHE A 95 -14.94 -2.27 -9.37
CA PHE A 95 -15.41 -0.89 -9.23
C PHE A 95 -14.48 -0.06 -8.34
N TYR A 96 -13.96 -0.64 -7.25
CA TYR A 96 -13.00 0.07 -6.40
C TYR A 96 -11.66 0.31 -7.12
N TYR A 97 -11.20 -0.64 -7.92
CA TYR A 97 -9.98 -0.50 -8.72
C TYR A 97 -10.10 0.60 -9.78
N LEU A 98 -11.19 0.59 -10.56
CA LEU A 98 -11.39 1.55 -11.66
C LEU A 98 -11.72 2.96 -11.18
N PHE A 99 -12.61 3.08 -10.19
CA PHE A 99 -13.17 4.37 -9.77
C PHE A 99 -12.92 4.67 -8.28
N GLY A 100 -13.00 3.68 -7.41
CA GLY A 100 -12.93 3.90 -5.95
C GLY A 100 -11.60 4.52 -5.49
N PHE A 101 -10.47 4.03 -5.99
CA PHE A 101 -9.16 4.55 -5.59
C PHE A 101 -8.95 6.00 -6.04
N THR A 102 -9.37 6.34 -7.25
CA THR A 102 -9.22 7.69 -7.82
C THR A 102 -10.14 8.70 -7.13
N PHE A 103 -11.36 8.31 -6.76
CA PHE A 103 -12.26 9.17 -5.98
C PHE A 103 -11.78 9.41 -4.55
N ALA A 104 -11.18 8.40 -3.90
CA ALA A 104 -10.74 8.48 -2.50
C ALA A 104 -9.37 9.16 -2.32
N PHE A 105 -8.41 8.89 -3.22
CA PHE A 105 -7.01 9.33 -3.07
C PHE A 105 -6.48 10.14 -4.27
N GLY A 106 -7.31 10.43 -5.28
CA GLY A 106 -6.89 11.18 -6.46
C GLY A 106 -6.46 12.61 -6.14
N SER A 107 -5.30 13.03 -6.63
CA SER A 107 -4.74 14.37 -6.45
C SER A 107 -4.53 15.04 -7.81
N PRO A 108 -4.85 16.34 -8.00
CA PRO A 108 -5.38 17.31 -7.03
C PRO A 108 -6.86 17.10 -6.70
N SER A 109 -7.20 17.11 -5.40
CA SER A 109 -8.55 16.92 -4.86
C SER A 109 -9.17 18.22 -4.34
N ASN A 110 -10.50 18.33 -4.38
CA ASN A 110 -11.25 19.27 -3.53
C ASN A 110 -11.59 18.55 -2.21
N ASN A 111 -11.84 19.28 -1.11
CA ASN A 111 -12.15 18.70 0.22
C ASN A 111 -13.34 17.70 0.25
N PHE A 112 -14.15 17.64 -0.81
CA PHE A 112 -15.27 16.71 -0.92
C PHE A 112 -15.03 15.54 -1.89
N ILE A 113 -14.25 15.73 -2.96
CA ILE A 113 -14.12 14.75 -4.05
C ILE A 113 -12.69 14.84 -4.64
N GLY A 114 -11.99 13.69 -4.69
CA GLY A 114 -10.78 13.51 -5.49
C GLY A 114 -11.11 13.59 -6.98
N ARG A 115 -10.34 14.35 -7.77
CA ARG A 115 -10.55 14.38 -9.23
C ARG A 115 -10.25 13.01 -9.81
N CYS A 116 -11.14 12.55 -10.68
CA CYS A 116 -10.98 11.30 -11.42
C CYS A 116 -9.92 11.47 -12.52
N GLU A 117 -8.64 11.45 -12.18
CA GLU A 117 -7.62 11.10 -13.18
C GLU A 117 -7.63 9.57 -13.31
N LEU A 118 -8.24 9.05 -14.37
CA LEU A 118 -8.06 7.67 -14.81
C LEU A 118 -6.64 7.51 -15.37
N ARG A 119 -5.62 7.62 -14.51
CA ARG A 119 -4.19 7.55 -14.88
C ARG A 119 -3.86 6.23 -15.57
N GLU A 120 -4.49 5.13 -15.16
CA GLU A 120 -4.29 3.83 -15.80
C GLU A 120 -4.90 3.79 -17.21
N VAL A 121 -6.20 4.10 -17.38
CA VAL A 121 -6.85 4.05 -18.72
C VAL A 121 -6.23 5.06 -19.69
N HIS A 122 -5.81 6.23 -19.21
CA HIS A 122 -5.11 7.22 -20.03
C HIS A 122 -3.68 6.77 -20.39
N GLY A 123 -3.01 5.99 -19.54
CA GLY A 123 -1.71 5.36 -19.85
C GLY A 123 -1.84 4.33 -20.97
N TRP A 124 -2.82 3.42 -20.86
CA TRP A 124 -3.11 2.42 -21.90
C TRP A 124 -3.52 3.07 -23.24
N LEU A 125 -4.30 4.16 -23.21
CA LEU A 125 -4.66 4.91 -24.42
C LEU A 125 -3.44 5.60 -25.06
N LYS A 126 -2.50 6.12 -24.26
CA LYS A 126 -1.25 6.69 -24.79
C LYS A 126 -0.30 5.65 -25.37
N GLU A 127 -0.34 4.42 -24.88
CA GLU A 127 0.44 3.31 -25.44
C GLU A 127 -0.13 2.87 -26.79
N ILE A 128 -1.45 2.90 -26.96
CA ILE A 128 -2.13 2.58 -28.22
C ILE A 128 -1.98 3.69 -29.27
N GLU A 129 -1.85 4.95 -28.85
CA GLU A 129 -1.63 6.10 -29.75
C GLU A 129 -0.14 6.38 -30.04
N SER A 130 0.77 5.56 -29.50
CA SER A 130 2.16 5.60 -29.93
C SER A 130 2.28 5.03 -31.36
N PRO A 131 2.71 5.82 -32.36
CA PRO A 131 2.89 5.28 -33.70
C PRO A 131 3.97 4.19 -33.66
N PRO A 132 3.79 3.06 -34.35
CA PRO A 132 4.87 2.11 -34.52
C PRO A 132 6.04 2.84 -35.18
N ILE A 133 7.16 2.88 -34.45
CA ILE A 133 8.46 3.35 -34.92
C ILE A 133 8.85 2.59 -36.20
N PHE A 134 8.57 3.22 -37.33
CA PHE A 134 9.35 3.16 -38.57
C PHE A 134 9.75 4.60 -38.92
#